data_AF-A0A1E4EZQ7-F1
#
_entry.id   AF-A0A1E4EZQ7-F1
#
_cell.length_a   1.000
_cell.length_b   1.000
_cell.length_c   1.000
_cell.angle_alpha   90.00
_cell.angle_beta   90.00
_cell.angle_gamma   90.00
#
_symmetry.space_group_name_H-M   'P 1'
#
loop_
_entity.id
_entity.type
_entity.pdbx_description
1 polymer ?
#
loop_
_entity_poly.entity_id
_entity_poly.type
_entity_poly.pdbx_seq_one_letter_code
_entity_poly.pdbx_strand_id
1 'polypeptide(L)'
;MVLLTTFVLTMMVGAFFGVNQSNLATLGASFRRKEAMLVAETGINYVRYQLEEDQNWGRAGIPAFSNPLGSSGRVSSDGSGSTVQGDFSDGRGFVAVVSNRLGQGEAGGVPADAVQVTCKGHSGNFKVSLSVILKGQPIYDAAASTNGKINMVANTDWQIHSRDPIRNWIRANDDIHTPDILNDATRSMKFYSDVASSVPGVLWSRKDVFSGDTEKVDSSKIADMNAKINGITAPRSTVNNNLYDLRLTDLKVPDNTTTVTIPPGRYVVTEATAVPIKRVDHYDGLFGTYSGTTNDDQPAQAIRTLTFYPQGGGAPTVYYPSSELNRVRSTAGVRPPAFGTEVGGVVNPGGIPGFSYNFDTQKFEFAGNKQYKVDGDFSTGYEAPAVAGLPTVDPDIVFSSGTGSSTPPTFVNVTGNFHVTGTVTGRGALATSGNISFKADADLTAATTDPLVLYSGNNVTIDASGKNDVKFTGLVYAKNEFNVASTTPLTSVNITGSLVARNGGINMAAAKKVLMTYDQAYLEQLTKGLPNGRRRLSQMSWHIQ
;
A
#
# COMPACT_ATOMS: atom_id res chain seq x y z
N MET A 1 7.22 81.33 7.33
CA MET A 1 6.08 80.38 7.45
C MET A 1 6.52 78.93 7.54
N VAL A 2 7.43 78.44 6.68
CA VAL A 2 7.91 77.05 6.68
C VAL A 2 8.43 76.56 8.04
N LEU A 3 9.23 77.35 8.74
CA LEU A 3 9.78 77.02 10.08
C LEU A 3 8.71 76.80 11.17
N LEU A 4 7.62 77.57 11.13
CA LEU A 4 6.51 77.43 12.07
C LEU A 4 5.74 76.13 11.81
N THR A 5 5.50 75.84 10.53
CA THR A 5 4.83 74.60 10.10
C THR A 5 5.66 73.36 10.46
N THR A 6 6.99 73.40 10.27
CA THR A 6 7.88 72.32 10.67
C THR A 6 7.88 72.12 12.18
N PHE A 7 7.95 73.19 12.98
CA PHE A 7 7.93 73.09 14.44
C PHE A 7 6.64 72.47 14.97
N VAL A 8 5.48 72.89 14.45
CA VAL A 8 4.17 72.33 14.83
C VAL A 8 4.07 70.85 14.43
N LEU A 9 4.56 70.48 13.24
CA LEU A 9 4.62 69.08 12.81
C LEU A 9 5.53 68.23 13.71
N THR A 10 6.71 68.72 14.08
CA THR A 10 7.62 67.99 14.98
C THR A 10 7.00 67.81 16.37
N MET A 11 6.31 68.83 16.89
CA MET A 11 5.57 68.73 18.16
C MET A 11 4.41 67.73 18.07
N MET A 12 3.63 67.76 16.99
CA MET A 12 2.52 66.82 16.80
C MET A 12 3.02 65.38 16.62
N VAL A 13 4.14 65.17 15.92
CA VAL A 13 4.78 63.86 15.79
C VAL A 13 5.33 63.37 17.14
N GLY A 14 5.99 64.25 17.91
CA GLY A 14 6.46 63.93 19.26
C GLY A 14 5.32 63.57 20.22
N ALA A 15 4.23 64.34 20.20
CA ALA A 15 3.02 64.06 20.97
C ALA A 15 2.34 62.76 20.51
N PHE A 16 2.30 62.49 19.21
CA PHE A 16 1.76 61.25 18.66
C PHE A 16 2.55 60.02 19.14
N PHE A 17 3.89 60.07 19.11
CA PHE A 17 4.73 58.99 19.64
C PHE A 17 4.61 58.85 21.16
N GLY A 18 4.51 59.96 21.91
CA GLY A 18 4.32 59.95 23.36
C GLY A 18 2.98 59.32 23.78
N VAL A 19 1.89 59.69 23.11
CA VAL A 19 0.54 59.17 23.41
C VAL A 19 0.38 57.71 22.96
N ASN A 20 1.00 57.31 21.84
CA ASN A 20 0.91 55.95 21.31
C ASN A 20 2.03 55.01 21.77
N GLN A 21 2.92 55.46 22.65
CA GLN A 21 4.04 54.65 23.15
C GLN A 21 3.54 53.33 23.77
N SER A 22 2.42 53.37 24.50
CA SER A 22 1.78 52.18 25.07
C SER A 22 1.31 51.21 23.99
N ASN A 23 0.60 51.70 22.97
CA ASN A 23 0.11 50.89 21.85
C ASN A 23 1.25 50.26 21.04
N LEU A 24 2.34 51.00 20.82
CA LEU A 24 3.54 50.51 20.13
C LEU A 24 4.28 49.47 20.97
N ALA A 25 4.34 49.64 22.30
CA ALA A 25 4.89 48.64 23.21
C ALA A 25 4.05 47.35 23.22
N THR A 26 2.71 47.47 23.17
CA THR A 26 1.80 46.31 23.04
C THR A 26 1.99 45.57 21.71
N LEU A 27 2.17 46.29 20.60
CA LEU A 27 2.48 45.69 19.30
C LEU A 27 3.82 44.95 19.34
N GLY A 28 4.87 45.56 19.88
CA GLY A 28 6.18 44.92 20.06
C GLY A 28 6.12 43.67 20.95
N ALA A 29 5.36 43.71 22.04
CA ALA A 29 5.11 42.56 22.91
C ALA A 29 4.34 41.44 22.18
N SER A 30 3.36 41.80 21.35
CA SER A 30 2.59 40.85 20.54
C SER A 30 3.47 40.12 19.51
N PHE A 31 4.36 40.86 18.83
CA PHE A 31 5.33 40.25 17.92
C PHE A 31 6.29 39.30 18.63
N ARG A 32 6.87 39.72 19.76
CA ARG A 32 7.80 38.86 20.53
C ARG A 32 7.11 37.62 21.12
N ARG A 33 5.83 37.74 21.52
CA ARG A 33 5.03 36.59 21.94
C ARG A 33 4.79 35.62 20.78
N LYS A 34 4.44 36.13 19.60
CA LYS A 34 4.27 35.31 18.39
C LYS A 34 5.57 34.62 17.98
N GLU A 35 6.70 35.31 18.08
CA GLU A 35 8.01 34.72 17.84
C GLU A 35 8.35 33.61 18.84
N ALA A 36 8.14 33.83 20.14
CA ALA A 36 8.37 32.80 21.16
C ALA A 36 7.50 31.55 20.91
N MET A 37 6.27 31.75 20.41
CA MET A 37 5.37 30.66 20.02
C MET A 37 5.88 29.89 18.79
N LEU A 38 6.29 30.58 17.72
CA LEU A 38 6.87 29.95 16.52
C LEU A 38 8.15 29.17 16.84
N VAL A 39 8.95 29.68 17.77
CA VAL A 39 10.17 29.02 18.26
C VAL A 39 9.83 27.76 19.05
N ALA A 40 8.80 27.80 19.89
CA ALA A 40 8.30 26.60 20.59
C ALA A 40 7.74 25.54 19.61
N GLU A 41 7.00 25.96 18.58
CA GLU A 41 6.53 25.07 17.50
C GLU A 41 7.70 24.44 16.73
N THR A 42 8.76 25.20 16.48
CA THR A 42 9.98 24.69 15.84
C THR A 42 10.63 23.61 16.69
N GLY A 43 10.69 23.79 18.01
CA GLY A 43 11.20 22.78 18.94
C GLY A 43 10.35 21.50 18.94
N ILE A 44 9.02 21.62 18.91
CA ILE A 44 8.11 20.48 18.77
C ILE A 44 8.34 19.75 17.45
N ASN A 45 8.46 20.49 16.34
CA ASN A 45 8.69 19.90 15.02
C ASN A 45 10.04 19.19 14.94
N TYR A 46 11.08 19.73 15.57
CA TYR A 46 12.39 19.07 15.67
C TYR A 46 12.29 17.76 16.45
N VAL A 47 11.65 17.77 17.63
CA VAL A 47 11.44 16.56 18.44
C VAL A 47 10.64 15.53 17.66
N ARG A 48 9.57 15.95 16.98
CA ARG A 48 8.78 15.08 16.12
C ARG A 48 9.65 14.45 15.04
N TYR A 49 10.45 15.25 14.32
CA TYR A 49 11.36 14.75 13.29
C TYR A 49 12.30 13.67 13.83
N GLN A 50 12.92 13.90 14.99
CA GLN A 50 13.82 12.93 15.63
C GLN A 50 13.08 11.64 16.02
N LEU A 51 11.88 11.75 16.60
CA LEU A 51 11.05 10.60 16.96
C LEU A 51 10.50 9.85 15.73
N GLU A 52 10.28 10.55 14.62
CA GLU A 52 9.90 9.92 13.35
C GLU A 52 11.08 9.16 12.72
N GLU A 53 12.33 9.57 13.03
CA GLU A 53 13.58 8.89 12.64
C GLU A 53 14.03 7.76 13.59
N ASP A 54 13.68 7.83 14.89
CA ASP A 54 13.94 6.83 15.93
C ASP A 54 12.92 6.93 17.09
N GLN A 55 12.03 5.94 17.21
CA GLN A 55 11.00 5.83 18.26
C GLN A 55 11.60 5.56 19.64
N ASN A 56 12.85 5.10 19.74
CA ASN A 56 13.51 4.93 21.02
C ASN A 56 14.21 6.21 21.48
N TRP A 57 14.24 7.24 20.62
CA TRP A 57 14.86 8.51 20.96
C TRP A 57 14.19 9.17 22.17
N GLY A 58 14.98 9.47 23.21
CA GLY A 58 14.49 10.00 24.47
C GLY A 58 13.81 8.99 25.40
N ARG A 59 13.77 7.69 25.05
CA ARG A 59 13.20 6.63 25.91
C ARG A 59 14.11 6.25 27.07
N ALA A 60 15.41 6.18 26.83
CA ALA A 60 16.45 5.89 27.83
C ALA A 60 17.27 7.16 28.20
N GLY A 61 16.76 8.34 27.83
CA GLY A 61 17.53 9.59 27.80
C GLY A 61 17.97 9.93 26.38
N ILE A 62 18.26 11.21 26.16
CA ILE A 62 18.75 11.75 24.89
C ILE A 62 20.27 11.88 25.03
N PRO A 63 21.08 11.30 24.13
CA PRO A 63 22.53 11.39 24.24
C PRO A 63 23.01 12.83 24.05
N ALA A 64 24.19 13.16 24.58
CA ALA A 64 24.77 14.48 24.36
C ALA A 64 25.10 14.69 22.89
N PHE A 65 24.62 15.80 22.31
CA PHE A 65 24.92 16.17 20.93
C PHE A 65 24.88 17.69 20.76
N SER A 66 25.46 18.18 19.66
CA SER A 66 25.31 19.57 19.23
C SER A 66 25.33 19.64 17.72
N ASN A 67 24.15 19.84 17.13
CA ASN A 67 23.94 19.87 15.69
C ASN A 67 23.57 21.29 15.24
N PRO A 68 24.01 21.72 14.05
CA PRO A 68 23.53 22.98 13.47
C PRO A 68 22.04 22.87 13.11
N LEU A 69 21.29 23.94 13.34
CA LEU A 69 19.88 24.10 12.95
C LEU A 69 19.78 25.26 11.97
N GLY A 70 19.95 24.95 10.68
CA GLY A 70 20.07 25.96 9.62
C GLY A 70 21.38 26.76 9.72
N SER A 71 21.38 27.97 9.15
CA SER A 71 22.56 28.84 9.10
C SER A 71 22.75 29.69 10.37
N SER A 72 21.76 29.76 11.25
CA SER A 72 21.70 30.76 12.32
C SER A 72 21.37 30.21 13.72
N GLY A 73 21.26 28.89 13.90
CA GLY A 73 20.95 28.26 15.19
C GLY A 73 21.65 26.93 15.40
N ARG A 74 21.61 26.44 16.64
CA ARG A 74 22.12 25.12 17.05
C ARG A 74 21.09 24.43 17.94
N VAL A 75 21.04 23.12 17.85
CA VAL A 75 20.29 22.27 18.77
C VAL A 75 21.25 21.35 19.49
N SER A 76 21.13 21.28 20.80
CA SER A 76 21.97 20.46 21.66
C SER A 76 21.16 19.74 22.74
N SER A 77 21.73 18.64 23.20
CA SER A 77 21.34 17.99 24.44
C SER A 77 22.60 17.79 25.28
N ASP A 78 22.47 17.94 26.58
CA ASP A 78 23.55 17.77 27.55
C ASP A 78 23.79 16.29 27.93
N GLY A 79 22.97 15.36 27.42
CA GLY A 79 23.06 13.95 27.73
C GLY A 79 22.44 13.55 29.06
N SER A 80 21.88 14.50 29.83
CA SER A 80 21.53 14.29 31.24
C SER A 80 20.08 13.81 31.46
N GLY A 81 19.28 13.72 30.40
CA GLY A 81 17.87 13.33 30.50
C GLY A 81 17.12 13.43 29.19
N SER A 82 15.86 13.86 29.25
CA SER A 82 14.97 13.93 28.08
C SER A 82 14.81 15.34 27.51
N THR A 83 15.82 16.19 27.70
CA THR A 83 15.78 17.60 27.35
C THR A 83 16.61 17.90 26.11
N VAL A 84 16.05 18.71 25.22
CA VAL A 84 16.73 19.28 24.06
C VAL A 84 16.58 20.79 24.09
N GLN A 85 17.68 21.50 23.87
CA GLN A 85 17.72 22.95 23.78
C GLN A 85 18.08 23.37 22.37
N GLY A 86 17.36 24.36 21.84
CA GLY A 86 17.72 25.04 20.60
C GLY A 86 17.98 26.50 20.86
N ASP A 87 19.14 27.00 20.44
CA ASP A 87 19.53 28.41 20.59
C ASP A 87 19.78 29.02 19.21
N PHE A 88 19.18 30.19 18.97
CA PHE A 88 19.36 30.98 17.76
C PHE A 88 20.27 32.19 18.05
N SER A 89 21.03 32.60 17.04
CA SER A 89 21.99 33.71 17.12
C SER A 89 21.41 35.08 17.49
N ASP A 90 20.09 35.24 17.40
CA ASP A 90 19.35 36.46 17.73
C ASP A 90 18.78 36.50 19.16
N GLY A 91 19.18 35.56 20.02
CA GLY A 91 18.72 35.48 21.41
C GLY A 91 17.34 34.84 21.58
N ARG A 92 16.79 34.25 20.52
CA ARG A 92 15.64 33.35 20.60
C ARG A 92 16.10 31.93 20.90
N GLY A 93 15.25 31.13 21.51
CA GLY A 93 15.57 29.73 21.79
C GLY A 93 14.39 28.94 22.34
N PHE A 94 14.55 27.63 22.41
CA PHE A 94 13.57 26.72 22.97
C PHE A 94 14.22 25.68 23.87
N VAL A 95 13.45 25.20 24.86
CA VAL A 95 13.78 24.02 25.66
C VAL A 95 12.62 23.05 25.57
N ALA A 96 12.85 21.89 24.96
CA ALA A 96 11.87 20.82 24.79
C ALA A 96 12.18 19.67 25.74
N VAL A 97 11.17 19.23 26.49
CA VAL A 97 11.22 18.04 27.35
C VAL A 97 10.35 16.96 26.72
N VAL A 98 10.92 15.78 26.53
CA VAL A 98 10.31 14.65 25.82
C VAL A 98 10.01 13.52 26.81
N SER A 99 8.76 13.08 26.87
CA SER A 99 8.36 11.89 27.62
C SER A 99 7.85 10.84 26.64
N ASN A 100 8.75 9.95 26.21
CA ASN A 100 8.48 9.00 25.14
C ASN A 100 7.98 7.64 25.67
N ARG A 101 6.74 7.28 25.33
CA ARG A 101 6.09 5.99 25.64
C ARG A 101 5.66 5.22 24.38
N LEU A 102 6.27 5.49 23.22
CA LEU A 102 6.01 4.71 22.01
C LEU A 102 6.37 3.24 22.25
N GLY A 103 5.44 2.33 21.92
CA GLY A 103 5.58 0.90 22.20
C GLY A 103 5.67 0.53 23.69
N GLN A 104 5.29 1.44 24.61
CA GLN A 104 5.17 1.18 26.05
C GLN A 104 3.73 1.33 26.53
N GLY A 105 3.44 0.78 27.72
CA GLY A 105 2.19 1.05 28.43
C GLY A 105 2.09 2.48 28.93
N GLU A 106 0.90 2.85 29.40
CA GLU A 106 0.62 4.16 29.98
C GLU A 106 1.47 4.41 31.23
N ALA A 107 2.08 5.59 31.34
CA ALA A 107 2.82 6.01 32.52
C ALA A 107 3.07 7.52 32.56
N GLY A 108 2.91 8.13 33.74
CA GLY A 108 3.21 9.56 33.95
C GLY A 108 2.24 10.51 33.24
N GLY A 109 0.98 10.12 33.05
CA GLY A 109 -0.03 10.93 32.36
C GLY A 109 0.08 10.94 30.83
N VAL A 110 1.02 10.18 30.26
CA VAL A 110 1.15 9.96 28.82
C VAL A 110 0.43 8.66 28.46
N PRO A 111 -0.58 8.68 27.56
CA PRO A 111 -1.26 7.48 27.10
C PRO A 111 -0.30 6.42 26.58
N ALA A 112 -0.72 5.16 26.61
CA ALA A 112 0.02 4.07 25.98
C ALA A 112 0.30 4.42 24.50
N ASP A 113 1.51 4.11 24.06
CA ASP A 113 1.93 4.32 22.67
C ASP A 113 1.89 5.79 22.17
N ALA A 114 2.19 6.73 23.08
CA ALA A 114 2.26 8.15 22.80
C ALA A 114 3.54 8.80 23.35
N VAL A 115 3.81 10.03 22.92
CA VAL A 115 4.88 10.89 23.41
C VAL A 115 4.27 12.19 23.84
N GLN A 116 4.60 12.66 25.04
CA GLN A 116 4.32 14.02 25.43
C GLN A 116 5.56 14.87 25.20
N VAL A 117 5.39 15.98 24.49
CA VAL A 117 6.44 16.97 24.26
C VAL A 117 6.00 18.27 24.88
N THR A 118 6.77 18.79 25.82
CA THR A 118 6.55 20.12 26.40
C THR A 118 7.70 21.03 25.99
N CYS A 119 7.40 22.04 25.19
CA CYS A 119 8.39 22.96 24.65
C CYS A 119 8.16 24.37 25.19
N LYS A 120 9.19 24.95 25.78
CA LYS A 120 9.21 26.34 26.25
C LYS A 120 10.05 27.17 25.29
N GLY A 121 9.41 28.00 24.48
CA GLY A 121 10.09 28.95 23.58
C GLY A 121 10.28 30.31 24.25
N HIS A 122 11.36 31.01 23.91
CA HIS A 122 11.61 32.37 24.37
C HIS A 122 12.08 33.31 23.25
N SER A 123 11.66 34.57 23.33
CA SER A 123 12.16 35.69 22.53
C SER A 123 12.32 36.90 23.46
N GLY A 124 13.58 37.26 23.77
CA GLY A 124 13.89 38.21 24.84
C GLY A 124 13.33 37.77 26.19
N ASN A 125 12.50 38.61 26.83
CA ASN A 125 11.90 38.31 28.14
C ASN A 125 10.59 37.51 28.06
N PHE A 126 10.04 37.31 26.86
CA PHE A 126 8.80 36.57 26.68
C PHE A 126 9.08 35.08 26.63
N LYS A 127 8.29 34.30 27.37
CA LYS A 127 8.33 32.83 27.39
C LYS A 127 6.93 32.30 27.09
N VAL A 128 6.84 31.30 26.22
CA VAL A 128 5.59 30.61 25.89
C VAL A 128 5.81 29.12 26.09
N SER A 129 4.87 28.43 26.75
CA SER A 129 4.94 26.99 26.95
C SER A 129 3.86 26.30 26.11
N LEU A 130 4.28 25.35 25.27
CA LEU A 130 3.41 24.51 24.47
C LEU A 130 3.57 23.06 24.93
N SER A 131 2.46 22.37 25.16
CA SER A 131 2.47 20.92 25.42
C SER A 131 1.63 20.21 24.35
N VAL A 132 2.20 19.15 23.78
CA VAL A 132 1.55 18.33 22.75
C VAL A 132 1.69 16.86 23.08
N ILE A 133 0.64 16.10 22.78
CA ILE A 133 0.69 14.63 22.78
C ILE A 133 0.77 14.17 21.33
N LEU A 134 1.84 13.46 21.00
CA LEU A 134 2.09 12.83 19.71
C LEU A 134 1.79 11.34 19.86
N LYS A 135 0.88 10.79 19.06
CA LYS A 135 0.58 9.35 19.05
C LYS A 135 1.18 8.70 17.81
N GLY A 136 1.60 7.45 17.96
CA GLY A 136 1.97 6.62 16.85
C GLY A 136 0.88 6.52 15.77
N GLN A 137 1.20 6.95 14.56
CA GLN A 137 0.33 6.89 13.39
C GLN A 137 0.78 5.71 12.50
N PRO A 138 -0.16 4.95 11.92
CA PRO A 138 0.16 3.98 10.88
C PRO A 138 0.83 4.67 9.69
N ILE A 139 1.60 3.90 8.92
CA ILE A 139 2.35 4.43 7.76
C ILE A 139 1.41 5.12 6.78
N TYR A 140 0.22 4.56 6.60
CA TYR A 140 -0.89 5.11 5.83
C TYR A 140 -2.13 5.24 6.72
N ASP A 141 -2.89 6.31 6.54
CA ASP A 141 -3.97 6.73 7.42
C ASP A 141 -5.32 6.88 6.70
N ALA A 142 -5.42 6.29 5.50
CA ALA A 142 -6.53 6.41 4.58
C ALA A 142 -6.81 5.07 3.89
N ALA A 143 -8.06 4.85 3.48
CA ALA A 143 -8.43 3.69 2.68
C ALA A 143 -7.78 3.76 1.29
N ALA A 144 -7.70 4.97 0.73
CA ALA A 144 -6.98 5.25 -0.52
C ALA A 144 -6.16 6.54 -0.41
N SER A 145 -4.95 6.51 -0.96
CA SER A 145 -3.99 7.61 -0.90
C SER A 145 -3.12 7.66 -2.16
N THR A 146 -3.05 8.82 -2.81
CA THR A 146 -2.28 8.96 -4.05
C THR A 146 -1.65 10.34 -4.23
N ASN A 147 -0.50 10.42 -4.92
CA ASN A 147 0.02 11.70 -5.38
C ASN A 147 -0.62 12.17 -6.70
N GLY A 148 -1.12 11.24 -7.51
CA GLY A 148 -1.86 11.52 -8.73
C GLY A 148 -3.35 11.66 -8.46
N LYS A 149 -4.15 11.47 -9.51
CA LYS A 149 -5.61 11.57 -9.45
C LYS A 149 -6.26 10.28 -8.95
N ILE A 150 -7.43 10.41 -8.32
CA ILE A 150 -8.34 9.28 -8.07
C ILE A 150 -9.49 9.39 -9.07
N ASN A 151 -9.74 8.36 -9.87
CA ASN A 151 -10.83 8.33 -10.84
C ASN A 151 -11.85 7.23 -10.51
N MET A 152 -13.04 7.65 -10.07
CA MET A 152 -14.19 6.80 -9.75
C MET A 152 -15.45 7.17 -10.57
N VAL A 153 -15.30 7.91 -11.68
CA VAL A 153 -16.44 8.47 -12.44
C VAL A 153 -17.30 7.39 -13.06
N ALA A 154 -16.70 6.27 -13.46
CA ALA A 154 -17.42 5.16 -14.06
C ALA A 154 -18.23 4.33 -13.04
N ASN A 155 -18.12 4.63 -11.74
CA ASN A 155 -18.77 3.87 -10.68
C ASN A 155 -20.15 4.44 -10.32
N THR A 156 -21.06 3.56 -9.89
CA THR A 156 -22.41 3.97 -9.47
C THR A 156 -22.47 4.25 -7.97
N ASP A 157 -21.96 3.35 -7.13
CA ASP A 157 -21.95 3.49 -5.67
C ASP A 157 -20.54 3.35 -5.10
N TRP A 158 -20.05 4.34 -4.35
CA TRP A 158 -18.76 4.30 -3.67
C TRP A 158 -18.92 4.42 -2.15
N GLN A 159 -18.70 3.31 -1.45
CA GLN A 159 -18.82 3.21 0.01
C GLN A 159 -17.44 3.17 0.65
N ILE A 160 -17.21 4.06 1.62
CA ILE A 160 -15.94 4.15 2.34
C ILE A 160 -16.18 3.91 3.83
N HIS A 161 -15.71 2.78 4.32
CA HIS A 161 -15.78 2.37 5.70
C HIS A 161 -14.43 2.54 6.38
N SER A 162 -14.47 2.63 7.71
CA SER A 162 -13.27 2.52 8.52
C SER A 162 -13.55 1.77 9.81
N ARG A 163 -12.62 0.88 10.15
CA ARG A 163 -12.53 0.22 11.46
C ARG A 163 -11.72 1.05 12.48
N ASP A 164 -11.08 2.12 12.04
CA ASP A 164 -10.39 3.07 12.92
C ASP A 164 -11.37 4.18 13.35
N PRO A 165 -11.63 4.35 14.66
CA PRO A 165 -12.57 5.37 15.15
C PRO A 165 -12.17 6.80 14.81
N ILE A 166 -10.90 7.07 14.54
CA ILE A 166 -10.40 8.45 14.37
C ILE A 166 -10.17 8.77 12.90
N ARG A 167 -10.06 7.75 12.04
CA ARG A 167 -9.59 7.93 10.66
C ARG A 167 -10.55 7.29 9.69
N ASN A 168 -11.19 8.10 8.86
CA ASN A 168 -11.83 7.61 7.64
C ASN A 168 -11.53 8.61 6.51
N TRP A 169 -10.49 8.33 5.72
CA TRP A 169 -9.96 9.29 4.76
C TRP A 169 -9.81 8.68 3.37
N ILE A 170 -10.01 9.54 2.38
CA ILE A 170 -9.56 9.38 1.00
C ILE A 170 -8.70 10.61 0.67
N ARG A 171 -7.48 10.40 0.15
CA ARG A 171 -6.54 11.50 -0.12
C ARG A 171 -5.93 11.45 -1.51
N ALA A 172 -5.88 12.59 -2.18
CA ALA A 172 -5.12 12.79 -3.41
C ALA A 172 -4.37 14.12 -3.42
N ASN A 173 -3.10 14.12 -3.84
CA ASN A 173 -2.40 15.38 -4.12
C ASN A 173 -2.74 15.98 -5.50
N ASP A 174 -3.54 15.26 -6.30
CA ASP A 174 -4.16 15.74 -7.52
C ASP A 174 -5.69 15.73 -7.36
N ASP A 175 -6.41 15.82 -8.48
CA ASP A 175 -7.86 15.84 -8.53
C ASP A 175 -8.48 14.51 -8.05
N ILE A 176 -9.65 14.61 -7.42
CA ILE A 176 -10.49 13.45 -7.12
C ILE A 176 -11.78 13.57 -7.93
N HIS A 177 -12.05 12.57 -8.76
CA HIS A 177 -13.30 12.45 -9.48
C HIS A 177 -14.16 11.34 -8.84
N THR A 178 -15.28 11.73 -8.26
CA THR A 178 -16.25 10.82 -7.62
C THR A 178 -17.29 10.35 -8.66
N PRO A 179 -18.17 9.39 -8.33
CA PRO A 179 -19.44 9.26 -9.04
C PRO A 179 -20.16 10.62 -9.12
N ASP A 180 -20.97 10.84 -10.15
CA ASP A 180 -21.74 12.09 -10.34
C ASP A 180 -22.93 12.20 -9.39
N ILE A 181 -22.66 12.24 -8.09
CA ILE A 181 -23.67 12.25 -7.04
C ILE A 181 -24.43 13.56 -6.96
N LEU A 182 -23.90 14.68 -7.50
CA LEU A 182 -24.58 15.96 -7.46
C LEU A 182 -25.68 16.04 -8.52
N ASN A 183 -25.42 15.54 -9.74
CA ASN A 183 -26.36 15.64 -10.86
C ASN A 183 -27.16 14.35 -11.14
N ASP A 184 -26.68 13.19 -10.70
CA ASP A 184 -27.32 11.90 -10.93
C ASP A 184 -27.76 11.25 -9.61
N ALA A 185 -29.07 11.22 -9.37
CA ALA A 185 -29.66 10.62 -8.17
C ALA A 185 -29.51 9.10 -8.09
N THR A 186 -29.15 8.43 -9.18
CA THR A 186 -28.88 6.99 -9.20
C THR A 186 -27.48 6.64 -8.71
N ARG A 187 -26.61 7.65 -8.53
CA ARG A 187 -25.24 7.49 -8.07
C ARG A 187 -25.09 7.92 -6.62
N SER A 188 -24.20 7.24 -5.90
CA SER A 188 -23.91 7.54 -4.51
C SER A 188 -22.44 7.43 -4.18
N MET A 189 -22.04 8.20 -3.17
CA MET A 189 -20.77 8.07 -2.47
C MET A 189 -21.08 8.36 -1.02
N LYS A 190 -20.62 7.51 -0.09
CA LYS A 190 -20.88 7.70 1.35
C LYS A 190 -19.73 7.22 2.20
N PHE A 191 -19.42 8.01 3.23
CA PHE A 191 -18.61 7.58 4.35
C PHE A 191 -19.49 6.92 5.41
N TYR A 192 -19.05 5.74 5.81
CA TYR A 192 -19.63 4.95 6.88
C TYR A 192 -18.62 4.81 7.99
N SER A 193 -19.13 4.69 9.21
CA SER A 193 -18.33 4.26 10.31
C SER A 193 -18.89 2.98 10.88
N ASP A 194 -17.99 2.03 11.05
CA ASP A 194 -18.30 0.78 11.72
C ASP A 194 -18.15 0.93 13.25
N VAL A 195 -17.81 2.14 13.74
CA VAL A 195 -17.58 2.48 15.15
C VAL A 195 -18.47 3.65 15.59
N ALA A 196 -19.23 3.46 16.67
CA ALA A 196 -20.28 4.39 17.12
C ALA A 196 -19.82 5.82 17.47
N SER A 197 -18.52 6.06 17.67
CA SER A 197 -17.94 7.36 18.09
C SER A 197 -17.02 8.00 17.04
N SER A 198 -17.16 7.62 15.77
CA SER A 198 -16.19 8.02 14.76
C SER A 198 -16.31 9.46 14.29
N VAL A 199 -15.16 10.02 13.92
CA VAL A 199 -15.07 11.27 13.17
C VAL A 199 -15.72 11.11 11.78
N PRO A 200 -16.43 12.12 11.25
CA PRO A 200 -16.91 12.12 9.87
C PRO A 200 -15.80 11.78 8.88
N GLY A 201 -16.12 11.04 7.83
CA GLY A 201 -15.15 10.72 6.79
C GLY A 201 -14.71 11.96 6.02
N VAL A 202 -13.47 11.97 5.54
CA VAL A 202 -12.85 13.12 4.89
C VAL A 202 -12.44 12.76 3.46
N LEU A 203 -12.99 13.50 2.49
CA LEU A 203 -12.57 13.51 1.10
C LEU A 203 -11.62 14.69 0.87
N TRP A 204 -10.32 14.40 0.82
CA TRP A 204 -9.28 15.42 0.80
C TRP A 204 -8.56 15.45 -0.54
N SER A 205 -8.53 16.62 -1.20
CA SER A 205 -7.73 16.84 -2.40
C SER A 205 -6.90 18.11 -2.26
N ARG A 206 -5.64 18.04 -2.70
CA ARG A 206 -4.79 19.24 -2.84
C ARG A 206 -5.25 20.13 -4.00
N LYS A 207 -5.83 19.54 -5.05
CA LYS A 207 -6.40 20.26 -6.19
C LYS A 207 -7.92 20.23 -6.08
N ASP A 208 -8.65 19.88 -7.13
CA ASP A 208 -10.10 19.98 -7.14
C ASP A 208 -10.77 18.63 -6.85
N VAL A 209 -12.00 18.70 -6.34
CA VAL A 209 -12.89 17.53 -6.25
C VAL A 209 -13.99 17.73 -7.29
N PHE A 210 -14.30 16.69 -8.04
CA PHE A 210 -15.33 16.67 -9.07
C PHE A 210 -16.39 15.61 -8.75
N SER A 211 -17.66 15.96 -8.95
CA SER A 211 -18.75 15.01 -9.05
C SER A 211 -18.88 14.58 -10.52
N GLY A 212 -18.54 13.33 -10.83
CA GLY A 212 -18.34 12.90 -12.21
C GLY A 212 -17.09 13.52 -12.85
N ASP A 213 -17.11 13.68 -14.17
CA ASP A 213 -15.95 14.18 -14.93
C ASP A 213 -15.83 15.71 -14.96
N THR A 214 -16.94 16.42 -14.80
CA THR A 214 -17.00 17.86 -15.14
C THR A 214 -17.46 18.77 -14.01
N GLU A 215 -18.29 18.26 -13.07
CA GLU A 215 -18.92 19.10 -12.07
C GLU A 215 -17.97 19.35 -10.90
N LYS A 216 -17.28 20.49 -10.95
CA LYS A 216 -16.34 20.91 -9.91
C LYS A 216 -17.07 21.27 -8.61
N VAL A 217 -16.63 20.70 -7.49
CA VAL A 217 -17.13 21.01 -6.14
C VAL A 217 -16.41 22.25 -5.60
N ASP A 218 -16.99 23.42 -5.88
CA ASP A 218 -16.54 24.70 -5.35
C ASP A 218 -17.26 25.09 -4.04
N SER A 219 -16.98 26.29 -3.51
CA SER A 219 -17.56 26.78 -2.26
C SER A 219 -19.09 26.76 -2.21
N SER A 220 -19.78 26.85 -3.35
CA SER A 220 -21.23 26.80 -3.41
C SER A 220 -21.79 25.38 -3.28
N LYS A 221 -21.01 24.36 -3.66
CA LYS A 221 -21.43 22.95 -3.71
C LYS A 221 -20.87 22.09 -2.58
N ILE A 222 -19.90 22.60 -1.81
CA ILE A 222 -19.30 21.85 -0.69
C ILE A 222 -20.37 21.40 0.32
N ALA A 223 -21.35 22.25 0.65
CA ALA A 223 -22.40 21.91 1.61
C ALA A 223 -23.26 20.73 1.12
N ASP A 224 -23.68 20.77 -0.15
CA ASP A 224 -24.47 19.70 -0.78
C ASP A 224 -23.66 18.41 -0.90
N MET A 225 -22.39 18.51 -1.30
CA MET A 225 -21.47 17.37 -1.36
C MET A 225 -21.32 16.72 0.02
N ASN A 226 -21.06 17.52 1.07
CA ASN A 226 -20.90 17.03 2.45
C ASN A 226 -22.16 16.31 2.94
N ALA A 227 -23.34 16.85 2.64
CA ALA A 227 -24.62 16.23 2.97
C ALA A 227 -24.81 14.89 2.24
N LYS A 228 -24.46 14.81 0.95
CA LYS A 228 -24.59 13.56 0.17
C LYS A 228 -23.60 12.48 0.60
N ILE A 229 -22.35 12.85 0.91
CA ILE A 229 -21.30 11.89 1.29
C ILE A 229 -21.28 11.51 2.76
N ASN A 230 -22.09 12.16 3.60
CA ASN A 230 -22.05 11.97 5.06
C ASN A 230 -20.62 12.20 5.62
N GLY A 231 -19.98 13.29 5.19
CA GLY A 231 -18.57 13.55 5.46
C GLY A 231 -18.15 14.98 5.13
N ILE A 232 -16.84 15.22 5.14
CA ILE A 232 -16.23 16.53 4.90
C ILE A 232 -15.45 16.47 3.59
N THR A 233 -15.80 17.32 2.65
CA THR A 233 -15.06 17.55 1.41
C THR A 233 -14.12 18.72 1.60
N ALA A 234 -12.83 18.49 1.36
CA ALA A 234 -11.78 19.49 1.47
C ALA A 234 -11.04 19.61 0.11
N PRO A 235 -11.64 20.27 -0.89
CA PRO A 235 -10.95 20.59 -2.13
C PRO A 235 -9.94 21.73 -1.87
N ARG A 236 -8.90 21.79 -2.72
CA ARG A 236 -7.85 22.82 -2.74
C ARG A 236 -7.14 22.97 -1.41
N SER A 237 -6.94 21.86 -0.72
CA SER A 237 -6.35 21.91 0.61
C SER A 237 -4.90 22.38 0.55
N THR A 238 -4.56 23.31 1.43
CA THR A 238 -3.19 23.82 1.60
C THR A 238 -2.32 22.93 2.50
N VAL A 239 -2.94 21.95 3.17
CA VAL A 239 -2.22 20.99 4.02
C VAL A 239 -1.39 20.07 3.13
N ASN A 240 -0.12 19.86 3.44
CA ASN A 240 0.69 18.96 2.63
C ASN A 240 0.39 17.49 2.99
N ASN A 241 -0.12 16.70 2.04
CA ASN A 241 -0.21 15.25 2.20
C ASN A 241 1.07 14.59 1.70
N ASN A 242 2.07 14.45 2.56
CA ASN A 242 3.25 13.67 2.21
C ASN A 242 2.94 12.18 2.33
N LEU A 243 2.85 11.49 1.19
CA LEU A 243 2.80 10.03 1.16
C LEU A 243 4.17 9.46 1.46
N TYR A 244 4.23 8.55 2.43
CA TYR A 244 5.48 7.86 2.76
C TYR A 244 5.91 6.97 1.58
N ASP A 245 7.21 6.95 1.28
CA ASP A 245 7.79 6.06 0.27
C ASP A 245 8.15 4.73 0.93
N LEU A 246 7.28 3.74 0.77
CA LEU A 246 7.47 2.42 1.35
C LEU A 246 8.73 1.77 0.78
N ARG A 247 9.59 1.27 1.65
CA ARG A 247 10.77 0.49 1.28
C ARG A 247 10.54 -0.97 1.58
N LEU A 248 11.22 -1.85 0.84
CA LEU A 248 11.18 -3.30 1.11
C LEU A 248 11.59 -3.65 2.54
N THR A 249 12.50 -2.88 3.13
CA THR A 249 12.96 -3.02 4.52
C THR A 249 11.88 -2.74 5.56
N ASP A 250 10.78 -2.09 5.16
CA ASP A 250 9.68 -1.69 6.04
C ASP A 250 8.62 -2.80 6.14
N LEU A 251 8.74 -3.86 5.33
CA LEU A 251 7.84 -5.01 5.31
C LEU A 251 8.26 -6.06 6.34
N LYS A 252 7.28 -6.70 6.99
CA LYS A 252 7.53 -7.86 7.86
C LYS A 252 7.93 -9.07 7.03
N VAL A 253 9.24 -9.22 6.84
CA VAL A 253 9.87 -10.41 6.28
C VAL A 253 10.17 -11.42 7.40
N PRO A 254 9.96 -12.73 7.19
CA PRO A 254 10.34 -13.77 8.15
C PRO A 254 11.82 -13.69 8.56
N ASP A 255 12.05 -13.53 9.86
CA ASP A 255 13.42 -13.48 10.40
C ASP A 255 14.08 -14.87 10.31
N ASN A 256 15.38 -14.92 9.97
CA ASN A 256 16.21 -16.13 9.97
C ASN A 256 15.78 -17.27 9.02
N THR A 257 15.03 -16.99 7.97
CA THR A 257 14.66 -18.00 6.97
C THR A 257 15.65 -18.03 5.82
N THR A 258 15.99 -19.23 5.34
CA THR A 258 16.82 -19.41 4.14
C THR A 258 16.06 -18.87 2.93
N THR A 259 16.69 -17.95 2.19
CA THR A 259 16.14 -17.47 0.92
C THR A 259 16.21 -18.58 -0.12
N VAL A 260 15.05 -18.95 -0.65
CA VAL A 260 14.89 -19.93 -1.73
C VAL A 260 14.87 -19.18 -3.05
N THR A 261 15.76 -19.53 -3.98
CA THR A 261 15.78 -18.89 -5.30
C THR A 261 14.92 -19.69 -6.28
N ILE A 262 13.99 -19.01 -6.96
CA ILE A 262 13.19 -19.57 -8.04
C ILE A 262 13.75 -19.04 -9.37
N PRO A 263 13.99 -19.92 -10.37
CA PRO A 263 14.40 -19.50 -11.69
C PRO A 263 13.40 -18.51 -12.32
N PRO A 264 13.86 -17.38 -12.88
CA PRO A 264 12.99 -16.45 -13.56
C PRO A 264 12.46 -17.06 -14.87
N GLY A 265 11.22 -16.74 -15.23
CA GLY A 265 10.58 -17.27 -16.43
C GLY A 265 9.05 -17.33 -16.37
N ARG A 266 8.51 -18.17 -17.25
CA ARG A 266 7.06 -18.36 -17.43
C ARG A 266 6.66 -19.81 -17.18
N TYR A 267 5.74 -20.01 -16.27
CA TYR A 267 5.12 -21.29 -15.97
C TYR A 267 3.76 -21.37 -16.66
N VAL A 268 3.60 -22.26 -17.64
CA VAL A 268 2.39 -22.37 -18.46
C VAL A 268 1.74 -23.72 -18.22
N VAL A 269 0.48 -23.71 -17.83
CA VAL A 269 -0.36 -24.90 -17.83
C VAL A 269 -0.90 -25.09 -19.24
N THR A 270 -0.58 -26.23 -19.84
CA THR A 270 -1.04 -26.57 -21.20
C THR A 270 -1.99 -27.76 -21.09
N GLU A 271 -3.13 -27.68 -21.75
CA GLU A 271 -3.94 -28.86 -22.04
C GLU A 271 -3.68 -29.26 -23.50
N ALA A 272 -3.17 -30.47 -23.70
CA ALA A 272 -2.95 -31.03 -25.02
C ALA A 272 -3.92 -32.19 -25.23
N THR A 273 -4.58 -32.25 -26.38
CA THR A 273 -5.36 -33.42 -26.73
C THR A 273 -4.42 -34.54 -27.15
N ALA A 274 -4.31 -35.58 -26.33
CA ALA A 274 -3.65 -36.81 -26.77
C ALA A 274 -4.62 -37.58 -27.65
N VAL A 275 -4.28 -37.67 -28.94
CA VAL A 275 -4.91 -38.63 -29.83
C VAL A 275 -4.22 -39.97 -29.58
N PRO A 276 -4.93 -41.00 -29.08
CA PRO A 276 -4.36 -42.32 -28.93
C PRO A 276 -3.97 -42.86 -30.30
N ILE A 277 -2.67 -42.94 -30.58
CA ILE A 277 -2.15 -43.60 -31.78
C ILE A 277 -2.02 -45.08 -31.45
N LYS A 278 -2.87 -45.92 -32.02
CA LYS A 278 -2.70 -47.37 -31.90
C LYS A 278 -1.47 -47.78 -32.72
N ARG A 279 -0.47 -48.35 -32.05
CA ARG A 279 0.63 -49.04 -32.72
C ARG A 279 0.04 -50.28 -33.38
N VAL A 280 0.04 -50.31 -34.70
CA VAL A 280 -0.25 -51.54 -35.44
C VAL A 280 1.01 -52.40 -35.34
N ASP A 281 0.94 -53.51 -34.63
CA ASP A 281 2.00 -54.51 -34.66
C ASP A 281 2.15 -55.01 -36.10
N HIS A 282 3.39 -54.97 -36.59
CA HIS A 282 3.77 -55.49 -37.90
C HIS A 282 3.36 -56.97 -37.98
N TYR A 283 2.45 -57.31 -38.88
CA TYR A 283 2.24 -58.70 -39.31
C TYR A 283 2.92 -58.88 -40.66
N ASP A 284 4.03 -59.60 -40.67
CA ASP A 284 4.67 -60.09 -41.90
C ASP A 284 3.81 -61.23 -42.47
N GLY A 285 2.89 -60.87 -43.36
CA GLY A 285 2.15 -61.79 -44.21
C GLY A 285 2.58 -61.62 -45.67
N LEU A 286 2.83 -62.74 -46.35
CA LEU A 286 3.49 -62.89 -47.66
C LEU A 286 2.89 -62.14 -48.87
N PHE A 287 1.87 -61.28 -48.71
CA PHE A 287 1.16 -60.64 -49.81
C PHE A 287 0.75 -59.19 -49.50
N GLY A 288 1.65 -58.26 -49.78
CA GLY A 288 1.31 -56.86 -50.04
C GLY A 288 1.18 -55.95 -48.81
N THR A 289 1.98 -54.88 -48.80
CA THR A 289 1.96 -53.82 -47.79
C THR A 289 0.70 -52.97 -47.94
N TYR A 290 -0.23 -53.06 -46.99
CA TYR A 290 -1.29 -52.07 -46.79
C TYR A 290 -1.06 -51.37 -45.44
N SER A 291 -0.73 -50.09 -45.48
CA SER A 291 -0.70 -49.20 -44.31
C SER A 291 -2.02 -48.41 -44.30
N GLY A 292 -2.94 -48.80 -43.42
CA GLY A 292 -4.14 -48.03 -43.12
C GLY A 292 -4.12 -47.64 -41.65
N THR A 293 -3.94 -46.35 -41.35
CA THR A 293 -4.17 -45.80 -40.01
C THR A 293 -5.67 -45.68 -39.79
N THR A 294 -6.25 -46.47 -38.89
CA THR A 294 -7.59 -46.22 -38.37
C THR A 294 -7.46 -45.45 -37.06
N ASN A 295 -8.02 -44.24 -37.00
CA ASN A 295 -8.27 -43.57 -35.73
C ASN A 295 -9.26 -44.45 -34.96
N ASP A 296 -8.89 -44.88 -33.75
CA ASP A 296 -9.86 -45.48 -32.83
C ASP A 296 -10.84 -44.37 -32.43
N ASP A 297 -12.15 -44.68 -32.37
CA ASP A 297 -13.22 -43.78 -31.88
C ASP A 297 -13.11 -43.48 -30.36
N GLN A 298 -11.93 -43.66 -29.78
CA GLN A 298 -11.65 -43.26 -28.40
C GLN A 298 -11.69 -41.74 -28.34
N PRO A 299 -12.58 -41.14 -27.51
CA PRO A 299 -12.68 -39.70 -27.41
C PRO A 299 -11.31 -39.14 -27.03
N ALA A 300 -10.86 -38.15 -27.79
CA ALA A 300 -9.56 -37.54 -27.62
C ALA A 300 -9.43 -37.03 -26.17
N GLN A 301 -8.44 -37.53 -25.43
CA GLN A 301 -8.33 -37.26 -23.99
C GLN A 301 -7.36 -36.09 -23.76
N ALA A 302 -7.78 -35.10 -22.98
CA ALA A 302 -6.91 -33.99 -22.61
C ALA A 302 -5.82 -34.47 -21.63
N ILE A 303 -4.55 -34.30 -21.99
CA ILE A 303 -3.39 -34.37 -21.10
C ILE A 303 -3.12 -32.97 -20.60
N ARG A 304 -3.02 -32.79 -19.28
CA ARG A 304 -2.56 -31.55 -18.68
C ARG A 304 -1.08 -31.65 -18.36
N THR A 305 -0.31 -30.64 -18.78
CA THR A 305 1.12 -30.50 -18.44
C THR A 305 1.37 -29.13 -17.83
N LEU A 306 2.46 -29.03 -17.07
CA LEU A 306 3.04 -27.75 -16.68
C LEU A 306 4.36 -27.59 -17.45
N THR A 307 4.53 -26.48 -18.16
CA THR A 307 5.73 -26.18 -18.92
C THR A 307 6.40 -24.94 -18.34
N PHE A 308 7.68 -25.05 -17.97
CA PHE A 308 8.49 -23.92 -17.54
C PHE A 308 9.38 -23.42 -18.70
N TYR A 309 9.23 -22.16 -19.04
CA TYR A 309 10.03 -21.44 -20.03
C TYR A 309 11.00 -20.48 -19.31
N PRO A 310 12.31 -20.77 -19.26
CA PRO A 310 13.28 -19.92 -18.55
C PRO A 310 13.45 -18.55 -19.22
N GLN A 311 13.57 -17.50 -18.41
CA GLN A 311 13.95 -16.18 -18.89
C GLN A 311 15.43 -16.18 -19.33
N GLY A 312 15.73 -15.54 -20.46
CA GLY A 312 17.08 -15.52 -21.03
C GLY A 312 17.37 -16.63 -22.03
N GLY A 313 16.38 -17.49 -22.31
CA GLY A 313 16.50 -18.60 -23.25
C GLY A 313 16.89 -19.92 -22.58
N GLY A 314 16.76 -21.02 -23.32
CA GLY A 314 16.95 -22.38 -22.82
C GLY A 314 15.84 -23.32 -23.29
N ALA A 315 16.06 -24.62 -23.14
CA ALA A 315 15.03 -25.61 -23.44
C ALA A 315 13.94 -25.56 -22.36
N PRO A 316 12.65 -25.61 -22.73
CA PRO A 316 11.56 -25.68 -21.76
C PRO A 316 11.58 -27.01 -20.99
N THR A 317 11.19 -26.96 -19.72
CA THR A 317 11.04 -28.15 -18.88
C THR A 317 9.56 -28.49 -18.73
N VAL A 318 9.19 -29.75 -18.98
CA VAL A 318 7.79 -30.20 -18.91
C VAL A 318 7.58 -31.14 -17.72
N TYR A 319 6.53 -30.87 -16.94
CA TYR A 319 6.11 -31.65 -15.79
C TYR A 319 4.78 -32.35 -16.08
N TYR A 320 4.66 -33.59 -15.62
CA TYR A 320 3.48 -34.44 -15.84
C TYR A 320 2.90 -34.93 -14.51
N PRO A 321 1.56 -35.03 -14.39
CA PRO A 321 0.96 -35.74 -13.29
C PRO A 321 1.20 -37.25 -13.42
N SER A 322 1.34 -37.95 -12.28
CA SER A 322 1.67 -39.39 -12.26
C SER A 322 0.66 -40.26 -13.00
N SER A 323 -0.62 -39.93 -12.89
CA SER A 323 -1.73 -40.60 -13.57
C SER A 323 -1.54 -40.57 -15.10
N GLU A 324 -1.18 -39.41 -15.63
CA GLU A 324 -0.99 -39.20 -17.07
C GLU A 324 0.27 -39.88 -17.58
N LEU A 325 1.38 -39.81 -16.84
CA LEU A 325 2.61 -40.45 -17.28
C LEU A 325 2.48 -41.98 -17.34
N ASN A 326 1.80 -42.59 -16.37
CA ASN A 326 1.54 -44.03 -16.38
C ASN A 326 0.69 -44.45 -17.60
N ARG A 327 -0.27 -43.60 -18.01
CA ARG A 327 -1.08 -43.81 -19.22
C ARG A 327 -0.26 -43.68 -20.50
N VAL A 328 0.60 -42.67 -20.59
CA VAL A 328 1.51 -42.49 -21.74
C VAL A 328 2.48 -43.66 -21.85
N ARG A 329 3.05 -44.13 -20.72
CA ARG A 329 4.00 -45.25 -20.68
C ARG A 329 3.37 -46.61 -20.98
N SER A 330 2.11 -46.83 -20.62
CA SER A 330 1.41 -48.10 -20.92
C SER A 330 1.05 -48.25 -22.40
N THR A 331 1.10 -47.16 -23.17
CA THR A 331 0.88 -47.18 -24.62
C THR A 331 2.19 -47.55 -25.33
N ALA A 332 2.33 -48.82 -25.70
CA ALA A 332 3.54 -49.37 -26.31
C ALA A 332 3.99 -48.57 -27.55
N GLY A 333 5.18 -47.96 -27.48
CA GLY A 333 5.81 -47.23 -28.60
C GLY A 333 5.81 -45.71 -28.49
N VAL A 334 5.09 -45.13 -27.52
CA VAL A 334 5.18 -43.69 -27.23
C VAL A 334 6.31 -43.46 -26.26
N ARG A 335 7.45 -42.96 -26.75
CA ARG A 335 8.44 -42.35 -25.85
C ARG A 335 7.80 -41.06 -25.33
N PRO A 336 7.63 -40.87 -24.00
CA PRO A 336 7.28 -39.54 -23.51
C PRO A 336 8.32 -38.56 -24.07
N PRO A 337 7.93 -37.30 -24.37
CA PRO A 337 8.89 -36.31 -24.84
C PRO A 337 10.12 -36.36 -23.95
N ALA A 338 11.32 -36.33 -24.55
CA ALA A 338 12.61 -36.46 -23.85
C ALA A 338 12.88 -35.36 -22.79
N PHE A 339 11.88 -34.53 -22.50
CA PHE A 339 11.88 -33.31 -21.69
C PHE A 339 11.08 -33.44 -20.38
N GLY A 340 10.63 -34.64 -20.00
CA GLY A 340 9.87 -34.87 -18.77
C GLY A 340 10.74 -35.30 -17.58
N THR A 341 10.80 -34.48 -16.53
CA THR A 341 11.77 -34.68 -15.41
C THR A 341 11.14 -35.22 -14.13
N GLU A 342 9.86 -34.94 -13.83
CA GLU A 342 9.24 -35.27 -12.54
C GLU A 342 7.77 -35.72 -12.67
N VAL A 343 7.35 -36.57 -11.73
CA VAL A 343 6.11 -37.36 -11.77
C VAL A 343 5.41 -37.26 -10.42
N GLY A 344 4.24 -36.63 -10.36
CA GLY A 344 3.49 -36.43 -9.11
C GLY A 344 2.17 -35.70 -9.34
N GLY A 345 1.11 -35.98 -8.56
CA GLY A 345 -0.06 -35.08 -8.51
C GLY A 345 0.31 -33.67 -8.04
N VAL A 346 1.40 -33.58 -7.26
CA VAL A 346 2.12 -32.37 -6.91
C VAL A 346 3.55 -32.49 -7.43
N VAL A 347 4.04 -31.46 -8.11
CA VAL A 347 5.43 -31.38 -8.60
C VAL A 347 6.14 -30.19 -7.95
N ASN A 348 7.47 -30.26 -7.82
CA ASN A 348 8.30 -29.17 -7.30
C ASN A 348 9.15 -28.64 -8.45
N PRO A 349 8.70 -27.64 -9.23
CA PRO A 349 9.41 -27.24 -10.43
C PRO A 349 10.87 -26.87 -10.13
N GLY A 350 11.82 -27.67 -10.63
CA GLY A 350 13.26 -27.46 -10.41
C GLY A 350 13.77 -27.95 -9.06
N GLY A 351 13.02 -28.81 -8.36
CA GLY A 351 13.37 -29.34 -7.04
C GLY A 351 13.38 -28.28 -5.94
N ILE A 352 12.66 -27.17 -6.13
CA ILE A 352 12.74 -25.98 -5.26
C ILE A 352 11.99 -26.24 -3.94
N PRO A 353 12.65 -26.21 -2.78
CA PRO A 353 12.00 -26.56 -1.52
C PRO A 353 10.88 -25.59 -1.13
N GLY A 354 9.65 -26.08 -1.04
CA GLY A 354 8.46 -25.31 -0.62
C GLY A 354 7.79 -24.52 -1.73
N PHE A 355 8.27 -24.63 -2.98
CA PHE A 355 7.56 -24.14 -4.16
C PHE A 355 7.06 -25.35 -4.95
N SER A 356 5.75 -25.52 -5.03
CA SER A 356 5.13 -26.66 -5.70
C SER A 356 3.99 -26.23 -6.62
N TYR A 357 3.63 -27.10 -7.55
CA TYR A 357 2.43 -26.99 -8.36
C TYR A 357 1.58 -28.25 -8.20
N ASN A 358 0.31 -28.07 -7.86
CA ASN A 358 -0.66 -29.15 -7.70
C ASN A 358 -1.56 -29.23 -8.94
N PHE A 359 -1.52 -30.36 -9.64
CA PHE A 359 -2.31 -30.57 -10.86
C PHE A 359 -3.82 -30.74 -10.60
N ASP A 360 -4.18 -31.26 -9.42
CA ASP A 360 -5.58 -31.50 -9.05
C ASP A 360 -6.29 -30.19 -8.71
N THR A 361 -5.60 -29.29 -8.02
CA THR A 361 -6.13 -27.99 -7.58
C THR A 361 -5.71 -26.81 -8.45
N GLN A 362 -4.77 -27.03 -9.38
CA GLN A 362 -4.24 -26.04 -10.34
C GLN A 362 -3.61 -24.82 -9.65
N LYS A 363 -2.89 -25.08 -8.55
CA LYS A 363 -2.31 -24.07 -7.67
C LYS A 363 -0.81 -24.19 -7.62
N PHE A 364 -0.12 -23.06 -7.76
CA PHE A 364 1.23 -22.88 -7.25
C PHE A 364 1.16 -22.56 -5.77
N GLU A 365 1.87 -23.33 -4.95
CA GLU A 365 1.92 -23.14 -3.51
C GLU A 365 3.31 -22.66 -3.11
N PHE A 366 3.33 -21.54 -2.39
CA PHE A 366 4.51 -21.05 -1.70
C PHE A 366 4.36 -21.35 -0.21
N ALA A 367 5.13 -22.31 0.28
CA ALA A 367 5.10 -22.71 1.68
C ALA A 367 5.35 -21.52 2.62
N GLY A 368 4.60 -21.50 3.72
CA GLY A 368 4.70 -20.53 4.81
C GLY A 368 6.10 -20.45 5.43
N ASN A 369 6.41 -19.31 6.07
CA ASN A 369 7.68 -19.10 6.77
C ASN A 369 8.92 -19.28 5.87
N LYS A 370 8.82 -18.88 4.60
CA LYS A 370 9.96 -18.86 3.68
C LYS A 370 10.04 -17.54 2.92
N GLN A 371 11.26 -17.22 2.53
CA GLN A 371 11.55 -16.13 1.59
C GLN A 371 11.87 -16.73 0.23
N TYR A 372 11.16 -16.30 -0.79
CA TYR A 372 11.42 -16.67 -2.18
C TYR A 372 11.98 -15.47 -2.93
N LYS A 373 12.99 -15.73 -3.77
CA LYS A 373 13.63 -14.72 -4.61
C LYS A 373 13.55 -15.15 -6.07
N VAL A 374 13.09 -14.27 -6.94
CA VAL A 374 13.12 -14.44 -8.39
C VAL A 374 13.99 -13.33 -8.98
N ASP A 375 15.13 -13.70 -9.56
CA ASP A 375 16.06 -12.75 -10.20
C ASP A 375 15.67 -12.49 -11.65
N GLY A 376 14.45 -11.98 -11.85
CA GLY A 376 13.88 -11.65 -13.15
C GLY A 376 12.36 -11.61 -13.07
N ASP A 377 11.70 -11.85 -14.20
CA ASP A 377 10.26 -11.95 -14.30
C ASP A 377 9.76 -13.28 -13.72
N PHE A 378 8.61 -13.23 -13.04
CA PHE A 378 7.84 -14.40 -12.68
C PHE A 378 6.48 -14.29 -13.38
N SER A 379 6.15 -15.27 -14.20
CA SER A 379 4.85 -15.31 -14.85
C SER A 379 4.20 -16.68 -14.79
N THR A 380 2.88 -16.72 -14.56
CA THR A 380 2.07 -17.90 -14.79
C THR A 380 1.09 -17.66 -15.92
N GLY A 381 0.61 -18.73 -16.54
CA GLY A 381 -0.41 -18.63 -17.57
C GLY A 381 -1.04 -19.96 -17.93
N TYR A 382 -2.10 -19.87 -18.70
CA TYR A 382 -2.72 -21.00 -19.37
C TYR A 382 -2.54 -20.86 -20.88
N GLU A 383 -2.29 -21.98 -21.54
CA GLU A 383 -2.29 -22.07 -23.00
C GLU A 383 -3.40 -23.03 -23.41
N ALA A 384 -4.41 -22.46 -24.08
CA ALA A 384 -5.58 -23.23 -24.49
C ALA A 384 -5.21 -24.27 -25.56
N PRO A 385 -5.81 -25.46 -25.51
CA PRO A 385 -5.72 -26.41 -26.61
C PRO A 385 -6.31 -25.77 -27.88
N ALA A 386 -5.84 -26.23 -29.04
CA ALA A 386 -6.41 -25.83 -30.34
C ALA A 386 -7.88 -26.28 -30.52
N VAL A 387 -8.46 -26.99 -29.55
CA VAL A 387 -9.82 -27.50 -29.57
C VAL A 387 -10.74 -26.53 -28.82
N ALA A 388 -11.72 -25.98 -29.55
CA ALA A 388 -12.72 -25.08 -28.98
C ALA A 388 -13.58 -25.79 -27.91
N GLY A 389 -13.85 -25.10 -26.78
CA GLY A 389 -14.83 -25.54 -25.78
C GLY A 389 -14.27 -26.17 -24.51
N LEU A 390 -12.96 -26.28 -24.34
CA LEU A 390 -12.37 -26.67 -23.06
C LEU A 390 -12.33 -25.49 -22.08
N PRO A 391 -12.65 -25.71 -20.79
CA PRO A 391 -12.61 -24.66 -19.79
C PRO A 391 -11.17 -24.13 -19.66
N THR A 392 -11.01 -22.81 -19.76
CA THR A 392 -9.75 -22.15 -19.47
C THR A 392 -9.43 -22.33 -17.99
N VAL A 393 -8.23 -22.81 -17.71
CA VAL A 393 -7.75 -23.03 -16.34
C VAL A 393 -6.57 -22.13 -16.08
N ASP A 394 -6.84 -20.96 -15.54
CA ASP A 394 -5.78 -20.05 -15.13
C ASP A 394 -5.18 -20.52 -13.80
N PRO A 395 -3.86 -20.79 -13.71
CA PRO A 395 -3.26 -21.32 -12.49
C PRO A 395 -3.21 -20.29 -11.37
N ASP A 396 -3.68 -20.72 -10.21
CA ASP A 396 -3.75 -19.93 -8.98
C ASP A 396 -2.39 -19.85 -8.27
N ILE A 397 -2.18 -18.80 -7.48
CA ILE A 397 -1.09 -18.68 -6.51
C ILE A 397 -1.64 -18.72 -5.09
N VAL A 398 -1.04 -19.55 -4.24
CA VAL A 398 -1.34 -19.63 -2.82
C VAL A 398 -0.09 -19.36 -2.01
N PHE A 399 -0.13 -18.31 -1.17
CA PHE A 399 0.83 -18.09 -0.10
C PHE A 399 0.34 -18.83 1.15
N SER A 400 0.84 -20.03 1.39
CA SER A 400 0.34 -20.87 2.49
C SER A 400 0.45 -20.14 3.82
N SER A 401 -0.68 -19.92 4.50
CA SER A 401 -0.68 -19.53 5.90
C SER A 401 -0.36 -20.77 6.73
N GLY A 402 0.72 -20.73 7.51
CA GLY A 402 0.88 -21.72 8.58
C GLY A 402 -0.35 -21.64 9.49
N THR A 403 -0.84 -22.76 9.99
CA THR A 403 -1.96 -22.77 10.93
C THR A 403 -1.54 -22.05 12.22
N GLY A 404 -1.91 -20.78 12.38
CA GLY A 404 -1.68 -19.96 13.58
C GLY A 404 -0.94 -18.64 13.32
N SER A 405 -1.34 -17.58 14.02
CA SER A 405 -0.82 -16.21 13.82
C SER A 405 0.69 -16.06 14.08
N SER A 406 1.30 -17.02 14.78
CA SER A 406 2.73 -17.06 15.13
C SER A 406 3.65 -17.52 14.00
N THR A 407 3.11 -18.16 12.95
CA THR A 407 3.94 -18.56 11.80
C THR A 407 4.29 -17.31 10.98
N PRO A 408 5.58 -17.05 10.69
CA PRO A 408 5.97 -15.89 9.89
C PRO A 408 5.33 -15.94 8.48
N PRO A 409 4.93 -14.78 7.94
CA PRO A 409 4.25 -14.69 6.64
C PRO A 409 5.17 -15.13 5.48
N THR A 410 4.62 -15.70 4.41
CA THR A 410 5.44 -15.94 3.20
C THR A 410 5.91 -14.62 2.59
N PHE A 411 7.17 -14.55 2.16
CA PHE A 411 7.70 -13.40 1.44
C PHE A 411 8.21 -13.81 0.06
N VAL A 412 7.71 -13.17 -1.00
CA VAL A 412 8.18 -13.38 -2.38
C VAL A 412 8.73 -12.08 -2.91
N ASN A 413 9.98 -12.08 -3.36
CA ASN A 413 10.67 -10.92 -3.92
C ASN A 413 11.09 -11.18 -5.37
N VAL A 414 10.60 -10.38 -6.30
CA VAL A 414 10.76 -10.55 -7.75
C VAL A 414 11.43 -9.32 -8.34
N THR A 415 12.63 -9.43 -8.91
CA THR A 415 13.34 -8.25 -9.43
C THR A 415 12.79 -7.73 -10.77
N GLY A 416 12.14 -8.59 -11.56
CA GLY A 416 11.40 -8.23 -12.77
C GLY A 416 9.93 -7.97 -12.49
N ASN A 417 9.05 -8.29 -13.43
CA ASN A 417 7.60 -8.21 -13.30
C ASN A 417 7.02 -9.48 -12.68
N PHE A 418 5.90 -9.33 -11.97
CA PHE A 418 5.10 -10.44 -11.49
C PHE A 418 3.76 -10.45 -12.25
N HIS A 419 3.50 -11.51 -13.00
CA HIS A 419 2.28 -11.67 -13.80
C HIS A 419 1.59 -13.00 -13.51
N VAL A 420 0.30 -12.99 -13.18
CA VAL A 420 -0.46 -14.21 -12.93
C VAL A 420 -1.81 -14.12 -13.62
N THR A 421 -2.22 -15.19 -14.30
CA THR A 421 -3.55 -15.22 -14.93
C THR A 421 -4.64 -15.78 -14.01
N GLY A 422 -4.28 -16.47 -12.93
CA GLY A 422 -5.24 -17.02 -11.94
C GLY A 422 -5.44 -16.15 -10.70
N THR A 423 -6.05 -16.74 -9.68
CA THR A 423 -6.27 -16.09 -8.37
C THR A 423 -4.96 -15.97 -7.60
N VAL A 424 -4.87 -15.02 -6.69
CA VAL A 424 -3.81 -14.99 -5.68
C VAL A 424 -4.49 -15.03 -4.32
N THR A 425 -4.06 -15.92 -3.44
CA THR A 425 -4.67 -16.13 -2.12
C THR A 425 -3.61 -16.35 -1.04
N GLY A 426 -4.00 -16.17 0.23
CA GLY A 426 -3.14 -16.45 1.38
C GLY A 426 -2.52 -15.22 2.04
N ARG A 427 -1.53 -15.45 2.92
CA ARG A 427 -0.92 -14.43 3.79
C ARG A 427 0.52 -14.13 3.38
N GLY A 428 0.86 -12.84 3.42
CA GLY A 428 2.24 -12.40 3.53
C GLY A 428 2.58 -11.18 2.71
N ALA A 429 3.68 -11.23 1.96
CA ALA A 429 4.12 -10.09 1.16
C ALA A 429 4.70 -10.54 -0.18
N LEU A 430 4.14 -10.00 -1.25
CA LEU A 430 4.68 -10.06 -2.60
C LEU A 430 5.31 -8.70 -2.92
N ALA A 431 6.60 -8.72 -3.22
CA ALA A 431 7.38 -7.56 -3.57
C ALA A 431 7.98 -7.72 -4.96
N THR A 432 7.91 -6.66 -5.76
CA THR A 432 8.58 -6.59 -7.05
C THR A 432 9.14 -5.21 -7.33
N SER A 433 10.27 -5.12 -8.04
CA SER A 433 10.75 -3.85 -8.61
C SER A 433 10.06 -3.47 -9.92
N GLY A 434 9.45 -4.43 -10.61
CA GLY A 434 8.66 -4.23 -11.82
C GLY A 434 7.16 -4.05 -11.53
N ASN A 435 6.35 -4.38 -12.52
CA ASN A 435 4.89 -4.34 -12.39
C ASN A 435 4.36 -5.59 -11.69
N ILE A 436 3.26 -5.41 -10.97
CA ILE A 436 2.38 -6.50 -10.54
C ILE A 436 1.17 -6.48 -11.47
N SER A 437 0.85 -7.61 -12.07
CA SER A 437 -0.38 -7.76 -12.85
C SER A 437 -1.03 -9.11 -12.56
N PHE A 438 -2.34 -9.06 -12.31
CA PHE A 438 -3.13 -10.28 -12.20
C PHE A 438 -4.42 -10.14 -12.99
N LYS A 439 -4.89 -11.23 -13.59
CA LYS A 439 -6.27 -11.32 -14.06
C LYS A 439 -7.15 -11.61 -12.86
N ALA A 440 -8.23 -10.86 -12.67
CA ALA A 440 -9.12 -11.10 -11.55
C ALA A 440 -9.73 -12.49 -11.75
N ASP A 441 -9.38 -13.45 -10.91
CA ASP A 441 -10.27 -14.13 -9.97
C ASP A 441 -9.68 -13.91 -8.57
N ALA A 442 -9.04 -12.77 -8.34
CA ALA A 442 -8.44 -12.46 -7.05
C ALA A 442 -9.59 -12.26 -6.03
N ASP A 443 -10.17 -13.35 -5.54
CA ASP A 443 -10.64 -13.43 -4.18
C ASP A 443 -9.37 -13.49 -3.34
N LEU A 444 -8.71 -12.33 -3.22
CA LEU A 444 -7.66 -12.09 -2.23
C LEU A 444 -8.34 -12.03 -0.84
N THR A 445 -9.24 -12.99 -0.56
CA THR A 445 -9.71 -13.39 0.76
C THR A 445 -8.55 -14.01 1.49
N ALA A 446 -7.69 -13.13 1.98
CA ALA A 446 -7.25 -13.29 3.34
C ALA A 446 -8.51 -13.39 4.21
N ALA A 447 -8.60 -14.42 5.06
CA ALA A 447 -9.38 -14.25 6.28
C ALA A 447 -8.91 -12.95 6.96
N THR A 448 -9.73 -12.35 7.82
CA THR A 448 -9.30 -11.14 8.55
C THR A 448 -8.03 -11.37 9.40
N THR A 449 -7.55 -12.61 9.50
CA THR A 449 -6.32 -13.05 10.14
C THR A 449 -5.08 -13.15 9.22
N ASP A 450 -5.24 -13.02 7.90
CA ASP A 450 -4.24 -13.47 6.91
C ASP A 450 -3.87 -12.43 5.82
N PRO A 451 -3.64 -11.15 6.13
CA PRO A 451 -3.55 -10.09 5.12
C PRO A 451 -2.37 -10.27 4.14
N LEU A 452 -2.47 -9.69 2.94
CA LEU A 452 -1.42 -9.69 1.90
C LEU A 452 -0.89 -8.28 1.62
N VAL A 453 0.43 -8.13 1.52
CA VAL A 453 1.07 -6.94 0.94
C VAL A 453 1.36 -7.17 -0.53
N LEU A 454 0.95 -6.23 -1.37
CA LEU A 454 1.42 -6.08 -2.73
C LEU A 454 2.33 -4.85 -2.79
N TYR A 455 3.63 -5.07 -2.96
CA TYR A 455 4.62 -4.02 -3.14
C TYR A 455 5.12 -4.04 -4.58
N SER A 456 4.81 -2.99 -5.35
CA SER A 456 5.33 -2.81 -6.70
C SER A 456 6.20 -1.57 -6.79
N GLY A 457 7.40 -1.75 -7.33
CA GLY A 457 8.30 -0.66 -7.74
C GLY A 457 7.80 0.10 -8.97
N ASN A 458 6.70 -0.33 -9.59
CA ASN A 458 6.06 0.33 -10.72
C ASN A 458 4.52 0.33 -10.54
N ASN A 459 3.76 -0.30 -11.45
CA ASN A 459 2.31 -0.32 -11.41
C ASN A 459 1.75 -1.63 -10.80
N VAL A 460 0.57 -1.53 -10.20
CA VAL A 460 -0.25 -2.69 -9.84
C VAL A 460 -1.51 -2.66 -10.71
N THR A 461 -1.75 -3.72 -11.49
CA THR A 461 -2.91 -3.83 -12.37
C THR A 461 -3.70 -5.09 -12.08
N ILE A 462 -5.00 -4.94 -11.85
CA ILE A 462 -5.97 -6.03 -11.73
C ILE A 462 -6.85 -5.99 -12.97
N ASP A 463 -6.70 -6.95 -13.87
CA ASP A 463 -7.54 -7.11 -15.06
C ASP A 463 -8.74 -8.00 -14.74
N ALA A 464 -9.88 -7.38 -14.44
CA ALA A 464 -11.13 -8.05 -14.13
C ALA A 464 -12.00 -8.38 -15.33
N SER A 465 -11.43 -8.39 -16.55
CA SER A 465 -12.16 -8.76 -17.76
C SER A 465 -12.73 -10.17 -17.68
N GLY A 466 -14.04 -10.30 -17.91
CA GLY A 466 -14.76 -11.57 -17.80
C GLY A 466 -15.18 -11.94 -16.37
N LYS A 467 -15.04 -11.03 -15.39
CA LYS A 467 -15.49 -11.23 -14.01
C LYS A 467 -16.60 -10.30 -13.61
N ASN A 468 -17.29 -10.70 -12.53
CA ASN A 468 -18.32 -9.91 -11.88
C ASN A 468 -17.78 -9.09 -10.72
N ASP A 469 -16.80 -9.61 -9.97
CA ASP A 469 -16.36 -8.98 -8.73
C ASP A 469 -14.84 -9.01 -8.57
N VAL A 470 -14.30 -8.04 -7.83
CA VAL A 470 -12.90 -7.98 -7.39
C VAL A 470 -12.88 -7.84 -5.87
N LYS A 471 -12.04 -8.62 -5.18
CA LYS A 471 -11.87 -8.52 -3.74
C LYS A 471 -10.40 -8.45 -3.35
N PHE A 472 -10.03 -7.56 -2.46
CA PHE A 472 -8.68 -7.42 -1.94
C PHE A 472 -8.69 -7.18 -0.45
N THR A 473 -7.85 -7.90 0.30
CA THR A 473 -7.65 -7.68 1.73
C THR A 473 -6.16 -7.56 2.05
N GLY A 474 -5.72 -6.37 2.46
CA GLY A 474 -4.36 -6.09 2.88
C GLY A 474 -3.85 -4.71 2.48
N LEU A 475 -2.57 -4.61 2.12
CA LEU A 475 -1.93 -3.36 1.71
C LEU A 475 -1.51 -3.45 0.24
N VAL A 476 -1.95 -2.51 -0.58
CA VAL A 476 -1.39 -2.30 -1.92
C VAL A 476 -0.53 -1.05 -1.92
N TYR A 477 0.74 -1.21 -2.30
CA TYR A 477 1.66 -0.13 -2.60
C TYR A 477 2.12 -0.23 -4.06
N ALA A 478 1.63 0.68 -4.88
CA ALA A 478 2.13 0.91 -6.23
C ALA A 478 3.01 2.16 -6.22
N LYS A 479 4.26 2.06 -6.70
CA LYS A 479 5.12 3.25 -6.83
C LYS A 479 4.52 4.24 -7.81
N ASN A 480 3.89 3.75 -8.88
CA ASN A 480 3.25 4.57 -9.91
C ASN A 480 1.74 4.43 -9.80
N GLU A 481 1.09 3.68 -10.69
CA GLU A 481 -0.37 3.60 -10.75
C GLU A 481 -0.93 2.31 -10.12
N PHE A 482 -2.12 2.44 -9.55
CA PHE A 482 -2.99 1.30 -9.30
C PHE A 482 -4.19 1.34 -10.24
N ASN A 483 -4.40 0.24 -10.97
CA ASN A 483 -5.42 0.13 -11.99
C ASN A 483 -6.27 -1.12 -11.73
N VAL A 484 -7.59 -0.95 -11.63
CA VAL A 484 -8.54 -2.03 -11.87
C VAL A 484 -9.10 -1.81 -13.27
N ALA A 485 -8.82 -2.71 -14.19
CA ALA A 485 -9.31 -2.68 -15.56
C ALA A 485 -10.38 -3.75 -15.77
N SER A 486 -11.35 -3.51 -16.63
CA SER A 486 -12.31 -4.53 -17.06
C SER A 486 -12.96 -4.13 -18.38
N THR A 487 -13.13 -5.08 -19.29
CA THR A 487 -13.91 -4.88 -20.53
C THR A 487 -15.43 -4.88 -20.29
N THR A 488 -15.89 -5.38 -19.15
CA THR A 488 -17.32 -5.45 -18.77
C THR A 488 -17.56 -4.79 -17.41
N PRO A 489 -18.68 -4.09 -17.21
CA PRO A 489 -18.98 -3.48 -15.92
C PRO A 489 -19.02 -4.53 -14.78
N LEU A 490 -18.33 -4.23 -13.68
CA LEU A 490 -18.29 -5.08 -12.51
C LEU A 490 -19.55 -4.88 -11.65
N THR A 491 -19.96 -5.93 -10.94
CA THR A 491 -20.96 -5.84 -9.88
C THR A 491 -20.37 -5.18 -8.64
N SER A 492 -19.21 -5.64 -8.17
CA SER A 492 -18.54 -5.02 -7.02
C SER A 492 -17.02 -5.05 -7.06
N VAL A 493 -16.39 -4.04 -6.45
CA VAL A 493 -14.97 -4.02 -6.11
C VAL A 493 -14.86 -3.78 -4.60
N ASN A 494 -14.33 -4.75 -3.85
CA ASN A 494 -14.22 -4.69 -2.40
C ASN A 494 -12.74 -4.68 -1.99
N ILE A 495 -12.26 -3.59 -1.39
CA ILE A 495 -10.88 -3.42 -0.96
C ILE A 495 -10.87 -3.15 0.55
N THR A 496 -10.28 -4.05 1.34
CA THR A 496 -10.11 -3.88 2.78
C THR A 496 -8.63 -3.68 3.11
N GLY A 497 -8.30 -2.63 3.85
CA GLY A 497 -6.94 -2.24 4.23
C GLY A 497 -6.57 -0.86 3.68
N SER A 498 -5.45 -0.74 2.96
CA SER A 498 -5.04 0.55 2.39
C SER A 498 -4.48 0.40 0.98
N LEU A 499 -4.88 1.33 0.12
CA LEU A 499 -4.45 1.43 -1.27
C LEU A 499 -3.59 2.69 -1.46
N VAL A 500 -2.36 2.51 -1.93
CA VAL A 500 -1.40 3.60 -2.08
C VAL A 500 -0.81 3.61 -3.49
N ALA A 501 -0.93 4.74 -4.18
CA ALA A 501 -0.27 5.02 -5.45
C ALA A 501 0.70 6.21 -5.27
N ARG A 502 1.99 5.93 -5.10
CA ARG A 502 2.96 6.91 -4.59
C ARG A 502 3.22 8.06 -5.55
N ASN A 503 3.37 7.81 -6.84
CA ASN A 503 3.67 8.82 -7.86
C ASN A 503 2.58 8.95 -8.92
N GLY A 504 1.81 7.89 -9.16
CA GLY A 504 0.71 7.86 -10.13
C GLY A 504 -0.65 7.97 -9.47
N GLY A 505 -1.70 7.64 -10.22
CA GLY A 505 -3.10 7.71 -9.77
C GLY A 505 -3.69 6.37 -9.34
N ILE A 506 -4.95 6.42 -8.90
CA ILE A 506 -5.81 5.27 -8.66
C ILE A 506 -6.95 5.32 -9.68
N ASN A 507 -7.01 4.33 -10.56
CA ASN A 507 -8.05 4.23 -11.59
C ASN A 507 -8.90 2.99 -11.36
N MET A 508 -10.22 3.19 -11.33
CA MET A 508 -11.18 2.12 -11.09
C MET A 508 -12.02 1.85 -12.35
N ALA A 509 -12.15 0.57 -12.72
CA ALA A 509 -13.08 0.15 -13.77
C ALA A 509 -14.53 0.49 -13.39
N ALA A 510 -15.40 0.55 -14.39
CA ALA A 510 -16.84 0.69 -14.17
C ALA A 510 -17.34 -0.44 -13.26
N ALA A 511 -17.94 -0.07 -12.13
CA ALA A 511 -18.50 -1.02 -11.17
C ALA A 511 -19.78 -0.45 -10.56
N LYS A 512 -20.79 -1.30 -10.35
CA LYS A 512 -22.02 -0.88 -9.66
C LYS A 512 -21.73 -0.47 -8.23
N LYS A 513 -20.82 -1.18 -7.55
CA LYS A 513 -20.41 -0.89 -6.18
C LYS A 513 -18.90 -0.94 -6.01
N VAL A 514 -18.33 0.06 -5.35
CA VAL A 514 -16.96 0.06 -4.86
C VAL A 514 -17.01 0.23 -3.35
N LEU A 515 -16.53 -0.77 -2.61
CA LEU A 515 -16.43 -0.77 -1.17
C LEU A 515 -14.96 -0.69 -0.78
N MET A 516 -14.58 0.36 -0.04
CA MET A 516 -13.25 0.52 0.53
C MET A 516 -13.37 0.55 2.05
N THR A 517 -12.70 -0.36 2.74
CA THR A 517 -12.72 -0.43 4.20
C THR A 517 -11.32 -0.23 4.74
N TYR A 518 -11.05 0.89 5.40
CA TYR A 518 -9.77 1.10 6.09
C TYR A 518 -9.66 0.21 7.32
N ASP A 519 -8.56 -0.54 7.43
CA ASP A 519 -8.24 -1.36 8.59
C ASP A 519 -6.78 -1.17 9.03
N GLN A 520 -6.60 -0.46 10.14
CA GLN A 520 -5.27 -0.19 10.72
C GLN A 520 -4.56 -1.49 11.16
N ALA A 521 -5.31 -2.49 11.63
CA ALA A 521 -4.70 -3.72 12.16
C ALA A 521 -3.93 -4.48 11.07
N TYR A 522 -4.38 -4.43 9.82
CA TYR A 522 -3.66 -5.06 8.70
C TYR A 522 -2.34 -4.38 8.42
N LEU A 523 -2.30 -3.04 8.46
CA LEU A 523 -1.07 -2.29 8.25
C LEU A 523 -0.04 -2.62 9.33
N GLU A 524 -0.48 -2.75 10.59
CA GLU A 524 0.38 -3.11 11.71
C GLU A 524 0.88 -4.56 11.64
N GLN A 525 0.07 -5.50 11.15
CA GLN A 525 0.46 -6.89 10.99
C GLN A 525 1.49 -7.11 9.87
N LEU A 526 1.45 -6.27 8.84
CA LEU A 526 2.19 -6.47 7.60
C LEU A 526 3.47 -5.64 7.47
N THR A 527 3.54 -4.53 8.19
CA THR A 527 4.71 -3.66 8.18
C THR A 527 5.49 -3.84 9.48
N LYS A 528 6.82 -3.73 9.46
CA LYS A 528 7.67 -3.81 10.68
C LYS A 528 7.48 -2.58 11.58
N GLY A 529 6.51 -1.71 11.28
CA GLY A 529 6.73 -0.29 11.41
C GLY A 529 7.82 0.15 10.43
N LEU A 530 8.21 1.42 10.49
CA LEU A 530 9.34 1.90 9.70
C LEU A 530 10.65 1.40 10.38
N PRO A 531 11.72 1.10 9.62
CA PRO A 531 12.96 0.51 10.12
C PRO A 531 13.65 1.40 11.16
N ASN A 532 14.45 0.82 12.05
CA ASN A 532 15.10 1.49 13.20
C ASN A 532 14.11 2.07 14.22
N GLY A 533 12.91 1.49 14.31
CA GLY A 533 11.85 2.02 15.15
C GLY A 533 11.36 3.37 14.63
N ARG A 534 11.16 3.58 13.33
CA ARG A 534 10.61 4.84 12.83
C ARG A 534 9.07 4.81 12.93
N ARG A 535 8.39 5.92 13.20
CA ARG A 535 6.91 6.00 13.15
C ARG A 535 6.46 7.32 12.59
N ARG A 536 5.36 7.37 11.86
CA ARG A 536 4.65 8.65 11.71
C ARG A 536 4.04 9.02 13.05
N LEU A 537 4.08 10.28 13.42
CA LEU A 537 3.43 10.76 14.64
C LEU A 537 2.29 11.69 14.30
N SER A 538 1.09 11.41 14.82
CA SER A 538 -0.05 12.32 14.73
C SER A 538 -0.19 13.11 16.03
N GLN A 539 -0.28 14.43 15.94
CA GLN A 539 -0.58 15.28 17.07
C GLN A 539 -2.05 15.09 17.50
N MET A 540 -2.28 14.78 18.77
CA MET A 540 -3.61 14.51 19.33
C MET A 540 -4.23 15.72 20.04
N SER A 541 -3.42 16.58 20.66
CA SER A 541 -3.92 17.70 21.46
C SER A 541 -2.92 18.84 21.52
N TRP A 542 -3.42 20.04 21.82
CA TRP A 542 -2.64 21.26 22.03
C TRP A 542 -3.04 21.91 23.34
N HIS A 543 -2.04 22.25 24.16
CA HIS A 543 -2.25 23.09 25.35
C HIS A 543 -1.23 24.23 25.34
N ILE A 544 -1.74 25.47 25.35
CA ILE A 544 -0.92 26.69 25.40
C ILE A 544 -1.00 27.25 26.82
N GLN A 545 0.15 27.45 27.46
CA GLN A 545 0.28 28.09 28.76
C GLN A 545 1.12 29.36 28.69
#